data_AF-A0A933HWA9-F1
#
_entry.id   AF-A0A933HWA9-F1
#
_cell.length_a   1.000
_cell.length_b   1.000
_cell.length_c   1.000
_cell.angle_alpha   90.00
_cell.angle_beta   90.00
_cell.angle_gamma   90.00
#
_symmetry.space_group_name_H-M   'P 1'
#
loop_
_entity.id
_entity.type
_entity.pdbx_description
1 polymer ?
#
loop_
_entity_poly.entity_id
_entity_poly.type
_entity_poly.pdbx_seq_one_letter_code
_entity_poly.pdbx_strand_id
1 'polypeptide(L)'
;MAHPTCLTDPSVLVALWQAWQDSRPGASGGHEEGGFVLREPNGSFIVERWSKGEQATIILSPHKDCRIGEREIVVSFHTHPNTGSDYLQEPSETDRRAVRDDPDLKDKFYEGELVISQKKIYLIEPDDQVSEVGNTQEILARD
;
A
#
# COMPACT_ATOMS: atom_id res chain seq x y z
N MET A 1 6.99 1.01 -17.80
CA MET A 1 7.24 0.55 -16.43
C MET A 1 6.21 -0.52 -16.13
N ALA A 2 6.59 -1.61 -15.48
CA ALA A 2 5.64 -2.65 -15.08
C ALA A 2 4.92 -2.17 -13.82
N HIS A 3 3.59 -2.24 -13.82
CA HIS A 3 2.80 -1.99 -12.60
C HIS A 3 2.74 -3.27 -11.79
N PRO A 4 2.56 -3.19 -10.45
CA PRO A 4 2.30 -4.37 -9.64
C PRO A 4 1.15 -5.20 -10.22
N THR A 5 1.31 -6.52 -10.26
CA THR A 5 0.36 -7.40 -10.96
C THR A 5 -1.07 -7.27 -10.40
N CYS A 6 -1.19 -7.03 -9.10
CA CYS A 6 -2.45 -6.86 -8.40
C CYS A 6 -3.26 -5.62 -8.84
N LEU A 7 -2.64 -4.59 -9.44
CA LEU A 7 -3.34 -3.40 -9.94
C LEU A 7 -4.10 -3.66 -11.25
N THR A 8 -4.07 -4.90 -11.76
CA THR A 8 -4.93 -5.35 -12.86
C THR A 8 -6.26 -5.94 -12.36
N ASP A 9 -6.39 -6.20 -11.06
CA ASP A 9 -7.61 -6.77 -10.45
C ASP A 9 -8.57 -5.64 -10.01
N PRO A 10 -9.80 -5.57 -10.55
CA PRO A 10 -10.77 -4.54 -10.18
C PRO A 10 -11.11 -4.52 -8.69
N SER A 11 -11.11 -5.67 -8.02
CA SER A 11 -11.43 -5.77 -6.59
C SER A 11 -10.34 -5.12 -5.73
N VAL A 12 -9.08 -5.24 -6.16
CA VAL A 12 -7.94 -4.56 -5.52
C VAL A 12 -8.07 -3.05 -5.72
N LEU A 13 -8.34 -2.58 -6.95
CA LEU A 13 -8.50 -1.15 -7.23
C LEU A 13 -9.62 -0.51 -6.39
N VAL A 14 -10.77 -1.17 -6.29
CA VAL A 14 -11.90 -0.70 -5.46
C VAL A 14 -11.51 -0.64 -3.98
N ALA A 15 -10.81 -1.66 -3.47
CA ALA A 15 -10.40 -1.70 -2.07
C ALA A 15 -9.34 -0.64 -1.72
N LEU A 16 -8.37 -0.41 -2.61
CA LEU A 16 -7.38 0.65 -2.46
C LEU A 16 -8.02 2.05 -2.57
N TRP A 17 -9.00 2.21 -3.47
CA TRP A 17 -9.77 3.44 -3.56
C TRP A 17 -10.57 3.71 -2.28
N GLN A 18 -11.22 2.69 -1.72
CA GLN A 18 -11.91 2.81 -0.45
C GLN A 18 -10.93 3.20 0.67
N ALA A 19 -9.72 2.63 0.71
CA ALA A 19 -8.69 3.02 1.68
C ALA A 19 -8.30 4.49 1.57
N TRP A 20 -8.13 4.96 0.33
CA TRP A 20 -7.88 6.37 0.08
C TRP A 20 -9.03 7.25 0.55
N GLN A 21 -10.29 6.89 0.29
CA GLN A 21 -11.44 7.66 0.78
C GLN A 21 -11.56 7.66 2.32
N ASP A 22 -11.35 6.49 2.94
CA ASP A 22 -11.39 6.31 4.40
C ASP A 22 -10.33 7.15 5.11
N SER A 23 -9.18 7.36 4.45
CA SER A 23 -8.08 8.17 4.97
C SER A 23 -8.39 9.67 5.07
N ARG A 24 -9.51 10.12 4.48
CA ARG A 24 -10.01 11.50 4.49
C ARG A 24 -8.94 12.50 4.00
N PRO A 25 -8.55 12.42 2.73
CA PRO A 25 -7.48 13.25 2.20
C PRO A 25 -7.83 14.74 2.24
N GLY A 26 -6.86 15.57 2.60
CA GLY A 26 -7.05 16.99 2.79
C GLY A 26 -5.81 17.68 3.33
N ALA A 27 -5.89 18.98 3.64
CA ALA A 27 -4.74 19.73 4.13
C ALA A 27 -4.26 19.28 5.52
N SER A 28 -5.17 18.72 6.32
CA SER A 28 -4.91 18.23 7.68
C SER A 28 -6.02 17.29 8.14
N GLY A 29 -5.74 16.46 9.14
CA GLY A 29 -6.75 15.63 9.81
C GLY A 29 -7.08 14.33 9.07
N GLY A 30 -6.36 14.04 7.99
CA GLY A 30 -6.34 12.73 7.37
C GLY A 30 -5.60 11.72 8.25
N HIS A 31 -6.01 10.47 8.15
CA HIS A 31 -5.45 9.35 8.90
C HIS A 31 -4.92 8.31 7.91
N GLU A 32 -3.68 7.86 8.09
CA GLU A 32 -3.11 6.86 7.20
C GLU A 32 -3.88 5.55 7.30
N GLU A 33 -4.23 5.01 6.15
CA GLU A 33 -4.90 3.73 6.00
C GLU A 33 -3.95 2.80 5.27
N GLY A 34 -3.93 1.52 5.62
CA GLY A 34 -3.05 0.56 4.95
C GLY A 34 -3.54 -0.86 5.01
N GLY A 35 -2.73 -1.77 4.50
CA GLY A 35 -3.08 -3.18 4.42
C GLY A 35 -2.12 -4.01 3.59
N PHE A 36 -2.52 -5.26 3.39
CA PHE A 36 -1.88 -6.20 2.48
C PHE A 36 -2.81 -6.56 1.34
N VAL A 37 -2.24 -6.71 0.15
CA VAL A 37 -2.87 -7.41 -0.96
C VAL A 37 -2.36 -8.85 -0.95
N LEU A 38 -3.28 -9.78 -0.72
CA LEU A 38 -3.00 -11.20 -0.60
C LEU A 38 -3.43 -11.94 -1.86
N ARG A 39 -2.64 -12.92 -2.27
CA ARG A 39 -2.97 -13.85 -3.34
C ARG A 39 -3.53 -15.14 -2.75
N GLU A 40 -4.73 -15.49 -3.21
CA GLU A 40 -5.40 -16.75 -2.90
C GLU A 40 -4.82 -17.90 -3.74
N PRO A 41 -4.92 -19.17 -3.30
CA PRO A 41 -4.41 -20.33 -4.04
C PRO A 41 -4.96 -20.48 -5.47
N ASN A 42 -6.17 -19.97 -5.72
CA ASN A 42 -6.81 -19.96 -7.05
C ASN A 42 -6.27 -18.83 -7.96
N GLY A 43 -5.35 -17.99 -7.47
CA GLY A 43 -4.76 -16.87 -8.18
C GLY A 43 -5.52 -15.55 -8.09
N SER A 44 -6.69 -15.48 -7.44
CA SER A 44 -7.39 -14.21 -7.20
C SER A 44 -6.73 -13.42 -6.07
N PHE A 45 -7.03 -12.11 -6.00
CA PHE A 45 -6.53 -11.25 -4.95
C PHE A 45 -7.61 -10.89 -3.92
N ILE A 46 -7.19 -10.69 -2.67
CA ILE A 46 -8.01 -10.06 -1.64
C ILE A 46 -7.20 -8.96 -0.95
N VAL A 47 -7.90 -7.99 -0.37
CA VAL A 47 -7.26 -6.92 0.41
C VAL A 47 -7.60 -7.10 1.89
N GLU A 48 -6.56 -7.21 2.72
CA GLU A 48 -6.68 -7.22 4.18
C GLU A 48 -6.23 -5.86 4.72
N ARG A 49 -7.16 -5.07 5.26
CA ARG A 49 -6.88 -3.76 5.85
C ARG A 49 -6.26 -3.92 7.24
N TRP A 50 -5.23 -3.14 7.54
CA TRP A 50 -4.68 -3.07 8.87
C TRP A 50 -5.68 -2.47 9.85
N SER A 51 -5.65 -2.95 11.09
CA SER A 51 -6.45 -2.34 12.15
C SER A 51 -5.92 -0.94 12.42
N LYS A 52 -6.84 0.02 12.56
CA LYS A 52 -6.52 1.37 13.00
C LYS A 52 -5.86 1.30 14.38
N GLY A 53 -4.62 1.79 14.49
CA GLY A 53 -3.92 1.92 15.77
C GLY A 53 -4.27 3.25 16.46
N GLU A 54 -3.52 3.55 17.52
CA GLU A 54 -3.64 4.85 18.20
C GLU A 54 -2.91 5.94 17.40
N GLN A 55 -3.51 7.14 17.33
CA GLN A 55 -2.95 8.30 16.62
C GLN A 55 -2.73 8.03 15.12
N ALA A 56 -1.47 8.07 14.66
CA ALA A 56 -1.06 7.80 13.28
C ALA A 56 -0.40 6.42 13.15
N THR A 57 -0.52 5.55 14.16
CA THR A 57 0.07 4.21 14.11
C THR A 57 -0.88 3.22 13.47
N ILE A 58 -0.31 2.33 12.66
CA ILE A 58 -0.97 1.17 12.06
C ILE A 58 -0.48 -0.09 12.78
N ILE A 59 -1.39 -1.01 13.07
CA ILE A 59 -1.02 -2.31 13.63
C ILE A 59 -0.95 -3.31 12.49
N LEU A 60 0.28 -3.74 12.18
CA LEU A 60 0.55 -4.75 11.16
C LEU A 60 0.02 -6.12 11.61
N SER A 61 -0.76 -6.77 10.75
CA SER A 61 -1.05 -8.20 10.91
C SER A 61 0.27 -8.98 10.91
N PRO A 62 0.43 -10.03 11.74
CA PRO A 62 1.59 -10.92 11.67
C PRO A 62 1.71 -11.51 10.25
N HIS A 63 2.87 -11.32 9.63
CA HIS A 63 3.09 -11.58 8.20
C HIS A 63 4.35 -12.44 7.94
N LYS A 64 4.68 -13.31 8.90
CA LYS A 64 5.86 -14.16 8.85
C LYS A 64 5.95 -14.93 7.53
N ASP A 65 7.15 -15.04 6.97
CA ASP A 65 7.41 -15.75 5.71
C ASP A 65 6.53 -15.22 4.54
N CYS A 66 6.28 -13.91 4.54
CA CYS A 66 5.49 -13.20 3.54
C CYS A 66 4.05 -13.72 3.38
N ARG A 67 3.42 -14.17 4.47
CA ARG A 67 2.12 -14.83 4.44
C ARG A 67 1.18 -14.41 5.56
N ILE A 68 -0.12 -14.51 5.26
CA ILE A 68 -1.19 -14.46 6.26
C ILE A 68 -2.02 -15.73 6.11
N GLY A 69 -1.84 -16.66 7.04
CA GLY A 69 -2.38 -18.02 6.92
C GLY A 69 -1.79 -18.73 5.70
N GLU A 70 -2.65 -19.23 4.81
CA GLU A 70 -2.23 -19.92 3.57
C GLU A 70 -1.97 -18.96 2.40
N ARG A 71 -2.20 -17.66 2.58
CA ARG A 71 -2.19 -16.66 1.51
C ARG A 71 -0.85 -15.94 1.43
N GLU A 72 -0.39 -15.71 0.21
CA GLU A 72 0.86 -15.00 -0.06
C GLU A 72 0.61 -13.50 -0.08
N ILE A 73 1.46 -12.73 0.59
CA ILE A 73 1.45 -11.27 0.47
C ILE A 73 2.17 -10.90 -0.82
N VAL A 74 1.48 -10.15 -1.68
CA VAL A 74 2.03 -9.68 -2.96
C VAL A 74 2.47 -8.23 -2.86
N VAL A 75 1.70 -7.41 -2.16
CA VAL A 75 1.99 -5.99 -1.95
C VAL A 75 1.52 -5.57 -0.57
N SER A 76 2.29 -4.72 0.13
CA SER A 76 1.77 -3.91 1.25
C SER A 76 1.37 -2.53 0.73
N PHE A 77 0.53 -1.79 1.45
CA PHE A 77 0.22 -0.42 1.05
C PHE A 77 -0.15 0.45 2.22
N HIS A 78 0.05 1.76 2.05
CA HIS A 78 -0.51 2.79 2.92
C HIS A 78 -0.85 4.08 2.16
N THR A 79 -1.63 4.95 2.81
CA THR A 79 -2.02 6.25 2.26
C THR A 79 -1.26 7.39 2.90
N HIS A 80 -0.91 8.41 2.12
CA HIS A 80 -0.44 9.72 2.59
C HIS A 80 -1.54 10.78 2.38
N PRO A 81 -2.56 10.85 3.27
CA PRO A 81 -3.75 11.67 3.05
C PRO A 81 -3.54 13.17 3.27
N ASN A 82 -2.52 13.54 4.05
CA ASN A 82 -2.29 14.92 4.46
C ASN A 82 -1.47 15.67 3.39
N THR A 83 -2.05 16.74 2.85
CA THR A 83 -1.53 17.52 1.71
C THR A 83 -1.04 18.92 2.07
N GLY A 84 -1.05 19.27 3.36
CA GLY A 84 -0.48 20.52 3.86
C GLY A 84 1.01 20.61 3.58
N SER A 85 1.57 21.82 3.64
CA SER A 85 2.99 22.09 3.33
C SER A 85 3.99 21.30 4.17
N ASP A 86 3.55 20.83 5.34
CA ASP A 86 4.38 20.14 6.31
C ASP A 86 4.38 18.61 6.11
N TYR A 87 3.65 18.11 5.10
CA TYR A 87 3.46 16.69 4.85
C TYR A 87 4.08 16.26 3.52
N LEU A 88 4.76 15.12 3.54
CA LEU A 88 5.38 14.53 2.36
C LEU A 88 4.37 13.65 1.61
N GLN A 89 4.21 13.89 0.30
CA GLN A 89 3.34 13.06 -0.55
C GLN A 89 4.09 11.90 -1.22
N GLU A 90 5.41 12.00 -1.34
CA GLU A 90 6.28 10.92 -1.77
C GLU A 90 6.64 10.00 -0.59
N PRO A 91 7.12 8.76 -0.86
CA PRO A 91 7.68 7.91 0.18
C PRO A 91 8.79 8.62 0.96
N SER A 92 8.71 8.58 2.28
CA SER A 92 9.75 9.06 3.18
C SER A 92 10.87 8.04 3.33
N GLU A 93 12.00 8.46 3.90
CA GLU A 93 13.07 7.54 4.29
C GLU A 93 12.62 6.53 5.35
N THR A 94 11.56 6.80 6.11
CA THR A 94 11.01 5.83 7.06
C THR A 94 10.22 4.74 6.34
N ASP A 95 9.41 5.10 5.34
CA ASP A 95 8.66 4.13 4.52
C ASP A 95 9.61 3.19 3.78
N ARG A 96 10.62 3.78 3.15
CA ARG A 96 11.71 3.07 2.45
C ARG A 96 12.42 2.05 3.35
N ARG A 97 12.78 2.47 4.56
CA ARG A 97 13.41 1.59 5.57
C ARG A 97 12.48 0.49 6.03
N ALA A 98 11.20 0.78 6.24
CA ALA A 98 10.22 -0.23 6.64
C ALA A 98 10.17 -1.37 5.63
N VAL A 99 10.11 -1.04 4.33
CA VAL A 99 10.09 -2.05 3.26
C VAL A 99 11.42 -2.77 3.14
N ARG A 100 12.55 -2.06 3.10
CA ARG A 100 13.88 -2.67 2.91
C ARG A 100 14.27 -3.58 4.07
N ASP A 101 14.06 -3.13 5.30
CA ASP A 101 14.59 -3.77 6.50
C ASP A 101 13.64 -4.84 7.08
N ASP A 102 12.40 -4.98 6.55
CA ASP A 102 11.49 -6.06 6.93
C ASP A 102 12.03 -7.43 6.48
N PRO A 103 12.30 -8.36 7.41
CA PRO A 103 12.90 -9.65 7.08
C PRO A 103 11.93 -10.66 6.47
N ASP A 104 10.62 -10.45 6.63
CA ASP A 104 9.58 -11.40 6.25
C ASP A 104 8.98 -11.06 4.87
N LEU A 105 8.87 -9.78 4.51
CA LEU A 105 8.34 -9.31 3.23
C LEU A 105 9.40 -9.34 2.12
N LYS A 106 9.91 -10.55 1.79
CA LYS A 106 10.99 -10.78 0.82
C LYS A 106 10.82 -12.03 -0.06
N ASP A 107 9.63 -12.65 -0.05
CA ASP A 107 9.39 -13.84 -0.90
C ASP A 107 9.24 -13.45 -2.38
N LYS A 108 9.40 -14.41 -3.28
CA LYS A 108 9.46 -14.26 -4.75
C LYS A 108 8.23 -13.59 -5.38
N PHE A 109 7.11 -13.53 -4.67
CA PHE A 109 5.87 -12.92 -5.14
C PHE A 109 5.62 -11.54 -4.54
N TYR A 110 6.43 -11.10 -3.58
CA TYR A 110 6.31 -9.78 -3.01
C TYR A 110 6.93 -8.74 -3.95
N GLU A 111 6.11 -7.81 -4.41
CA GLU A 111 6.46 -6.79 -5.38
C GLU A 111 6.86 -5.46 -4.70
N GLY A 112 6.58 -5.30 -3.39
CA GLY A 112 6.92 -4.11 -2.62
C GLY A 112 5.73 -3.45 -1.92
N GLU A 113 5.88 -2.17 -1.60
CA GLU A 113 4.86 -1.36 -0.93
C GLU A 113 4.33 -0.23 -1.81
N LEU A 114 3.00 -0.11 -1.88
CA LEU A 114 2.34 1.00 -2.54
C LEU A 114 2.10 2.15 -1.57
N VAL A 115 2.64 3.33 -1.91
CA VAL A 115 2.30 4.59 -1.22
C VAL A 115 1.29 5.34 -2.06
N ILE A 116 0.06 5.46 -1.54
CA ILE A 116 -1.06 6.11 -2.22
C ILE A 116 -1.15 7.56 -1.73
N SER A 117 -0.77 8.50 -2.60
CA SER A 117 -0.85 9.94 -2.32
C SER A 117 -1.96 10.61 -3.12
N GLN A 118 -2.17 11.93 -2.91
CA GLN A 118 -3.24 12.69 -3.55
C GLN A 118 -3.17 12.69 -5.08
N LYS A 119 -1.95 12.77 -5.63
CA LYS A 119 -1.74 12.89 -7.08
C LYS A 119 -1.17 11.61 -7.68
N LYS A 120 -0.36 10.88 -6.93
CA LYS A 120 0.48 9.80 -7.45
C LYS A 120 0.46 8.58 -6.55
N ILE A 121 0.62 7.42 -7.18
CA ILE A 121 0.91 6.17 -6.49
C ILE A 121 2.38 5.86 -6.75
N TYR A 122 3.10 5.51 -5.68
CA TYR A 122 4.50 5.09 -5.73
C TYR A 122 4.61 3.63 -5.34
N LEU A 123 5.62 2.94 -5.85
CA LEU A 123 6.03 1.61 -5.42
C LEU A 123 7.43 1.72 -4.79
N ILE A 124 7.55 1.25 -3.56
CA ILE A 124 8.83 1.01 -2.90
C ILE A 124 9.16 -0.46 -3.08
N GLU A 125 10.20 -0.77 -3.83
CA GLU A 125 10.67 -2.14 -4.05
C GLU A 125 11.50 -2.63 -2.84
N PRO A 126 11.60 -3.95 -2.60
CA PRO A 126 12.35 -4.50 -1.47
C PRO A 126 13.84 -4.13 -1.41
N ASP A 127 14.40 -3.66 -2.52
CA ASP A 127 15.80 -3.22 -2.66
C ASP A 127 15.98 -1.70 -2.47
N ASP A 128 14.95 -1.00 -1.95
CA ASP A 128 14.92 0.43 -1.67
C ASP A 128 14.80 1.34 -2.90
N GLN A 129 14.49 0.77 -4.07
CA GLN A 129 14.14 1.57 -5.24
C GLN A 129 12.71 2.08 -5.14
N VAL A 130 12.51 3.34 -5.54
CA VAL A 130 11.19 3.97 -5.59
C VAL A 130 10.85 4.30 -7.04
N SER A 131 9.67 3.88 -7.48
CA SER A 131 9.14 4.21 -8.81
C SER A 131 7.75 4.82 -8.74
N GLU A 132 7.45 5.74 -9.67
CA GLU A 132 6.08 6.21 -9.88
C GLU A 132 5.27 5.16 -10.64
N VAL A 133 4.18 4.71 -10.03
CA VAL A 133 3.21 3.82 -10.66
C VAL A 133 2.29 4.63 -11.58
N GLY A 134 1.81 5.80 -11.15
CA GLY A 134 0.98 6.66 -11.99
C GLY A 134 0.06 7.57 -11.19
N ASN A 135 -0.94 8.16 -11.85
CA ASN A 135 -1.88 9.08 -11.22
C ASN A 135 -2.93 8.32 -10.37
N THR A 136 -3.14 8.76 -9.13
CA THR A 136 -4.06 8.10 -8.19
C THR A 136 -5.50 8.02 -8.71
N GLN A 137 -6.03 9.10 -9.30
CA GLN A 137 -7.39 9.14 -9.83
C GLN A 137 -7.53 8.25 -11.08
N GLU A 138 -6.55 8.30 -11.99
CA GLU A 138 -6.60 7.50 -13.23
C GLU A 138 -6.52 5.99 -12.98
N ILE A 139 -5.83 5.59 -11.91
CA ILE A 139 -5.65 4.19 -11.52
C ILE A 139 -6.82 3.71 -10.67
N LEU A 140 -7.19 4.45 -9.61
CA LEU A 140 -8.11 3.95 -8.57
C LEU A 140 -9.56 4.42 -8.73
N ALA A 141 -9.81 5.62 -9.26
CA ALA A 141 -11.16 6.20 -9.31
C ALA A 141 -11.92 5.83 -10.60
N ARG A 142 -11.74 4.60 -11.09
CA ARG A 142 -12.42 4.13 -12.30
C ARG A 142 -13.90 3.86 -11.99
N ASP A 143 -14.77 4.64 -12.63
CA ASP A 143 -16.24 4.46 -12.65
C ASP A 143 -16.66 3.16 -13.35
#